data_AF-A0A538CSZ8-F1
#
_entry.id   AF-A0A538CSZ8-F1
#
_cell.length_a   1.000
_cell.length_b   1.000
_cell.length_c   1.000
_cell.angle_alpha   90.00
_cell.angle_beta   90.00
_cell.angle_gamma   90.00
#
_symmetry.space_group_name_H-M   'P 1'
#
loop_
_entity.id
_entity.type
_entity.pdbx_description
1 polymer ?
#
loop_
_entity_poly.entity_id
_entity_poly.type
_entity_poly.pdbx_seq_one_letter_code
_entity_poly.pdbx_strand_id
1 'polypeptide(L)'
;MIPDRAEQQIFAALPQLDAVPRRGLALALAGVPRAGIASELGLSGAALSEQLARGRKALRRTRVELASGGRCERAERALSDRLDGVLSDLDGRFLGAHLARCSRCRIHEAELTAALEELEAAFAAPPAEQPAPTRARLRVVPPAPQLPAAPEPAALGAHAAEGGGSAAPPEPDRPTVVEEPEPVVAEIQPPTPASHKRIRAALPIAVAVLIAIGLIAAAIALFGYGNDTARAPWNTPNAPIVHPAPISGQ
;
A
#
# COMPACT_ATOMS: atom_id res chain seq x y z
N MET A 1 19.47 -0.01 -0.81
CA MET A 1 19.44 1.46 -0.75
C MET A 1 18.11 2.08 -1.14
N ILE A 2 17.41 1.65 -2.21
CA ILE A 2 16.04 2.17 -2.50
C ILE A 2 15.02 1.80 -1.40
N PRO A 3 14.98 0.55 -0.87
CA PRO A 3 14.00 0.17 0.14
C PRO A 3 14.11 0.96 1.45
N ASP A 4 15.34 1.27 1.87
CA ASP A 4 15.60 1.97 3.14
C ASP A 4 15.12 3.42 3.09
N ARG A 5 15.26 4.07 1.92
CA ARG A 5 14.73 5.42 1.69
C ARG A 5 13.20 5.42 1.65
N ALA A 6 12.60 4.42 1.00
CA ALA A 6 11.15 4.28 0.95
C ALA A 6 10.56 4.09 2.34
N GLU A 7 11.21 3.25 3.16
CA GLU A 7 10.81 3.01 4.53
C GLU A 7 10.86 4.29 5.38
N GLN A 8 11.96 5.06 5.33
CA GLN A 8 12.08 6.30 6.10
C GLN A 8 10.97 7.30 5.80
N GLN A 9 10.62 7.50 4.52
CA GLN A 9 9.55 8.43 4.15
C GLN A 9 8.17 7.92 4.60
N ILE A 10 7.88 6.62 4.42
CA ILE A 10 6.61 6.04 4.87
C ILE A 10 6.48 6.08 6.39
N PHE A 11 7.57 5.85 7.12
CA PHE A 11 7.58 5.94 8.59
C PHE A 11 7.33 7.36 9.08
N ALA A 12 7.85 8.37 8.37
CA ALA A 12 7.59 9.77 8.68
C ALA A 12 6.14 10.18 8.31
N ALA A 13 5.62 9.70 7.18
CA ALA A 13 4.29 10.06 6.68
C ALA A 13 3.14 9.38 7.46
N LEU A 14 3.37 8.18 8.02
CA LEU A 14 2.34 7.36 8.65
C LEU A 14 2.76 6.87 10.06
N PRO A 15 3.06 7.79 11.01
CA PRO A 15 3.57 7.41 12.33
C PRO A 15 2.60 6.54 13.14
N GLN A 16 1.30 6.65 12.89
CA GLN A 16 0.23 5.93 13.57
C GLN A 16 0.01 4.49 13.05
N LEU A 17 0.65 4.11 11.95
CA LEU A 17 0.48 2.79 11.35
C LEU A 17 1.47 1.79 11.96
N ASP A 18 1.07 0.53 12.17
CA ASP A 18 1.98 -0.51 12.68
C ASP A 18 3.19 -0.73 11.74
N ALA A 19 4.28 -1.30 12.28
CA ALA A 19 5.52 -1.48 11.52
C ALA A 19 5.35 -2.37 10.27
N VAL A 20 4.59 -3.46 10.39
CA VAL A 20 4.38 -4.45 9.31
C VAL A 20 3.70 -3.83 8.07
N PRO A 21 2.52 -3.18 8.18
CA PRO A 21 1.87 -2.56 7.02
C PRO A 21 2.68 -1.37 6.46
N ARG A 22 3.42 -0.63 7.29
CA ARG A 22 4.37 0.40 6.81
C ARG A 22 5.49 -0.20 5.96
N ARG A 23 6.18 -1.22 6.46
CA ARG A 23 7.26 -1.90 5.74
C ARG A 23 6.75 -2.54 4.46
N GLY A 24 5.61 -3.21 4.51
CA GLY A 24 4.97 -3.79 3.31
C GLY A 24 4.66 -2.75 2.23
N LEU A 25 4.11 -1.60 2.61
CA LEU A 25 3.84 -0.50 1.68
C LEU A 25 5.12 0.09 1.09
N ALA A 26 6.16 0.29 1.90
CA ALA A 26 7.46 0.78 1.45
C ALA A 26 8.11 -0.16 0.42
N LEU A 27 8.06 -1.48 0.65
CA LEU A 27 8.58 -2.48 -0.28
C LEU A 27 7.77 -2.51 -1.59
N ALA A 28 6.44 -2.40 -1.51
CA ALA A 28 5.58 -2.33 -2.69
C ALA A 28 5.92 -1.11 -3.56
N LEU A 29 6.08 0.06 -2.95
CA LEU A 29 6.47 1.29 -3.63
C LEU A 29 7.90 1.25 -4.19
N ALA A 30 8.79 0.48 -3.57
CA ALA A 30 10.12 0.19 -4.10
C ALA A 30 10.11 -0.80 -5.28
N GLY A 31 8.93 -1.24 -5.74
CA GLY A 31 8.77 -2.16 -6.87
C GLY A 31 9.07 -3.62 -6.53
N VAL A 32 9.14 -3.99 -5.25
CA VAL A 32 9.38 -5.38 -4.85
C VAL A 32 8.16 -6.22 -5.19
N PRO A 33 8.31 -7.36 -5.92
CA PRO A 33 7.19 -8.23 -6.23
C PRO A 33 6.50 -8.74 -4.96
N ARG A 34 5.17 -8.89 -4.99
CA ARG A 34 4.35 -9.32 -3.85
C ARG A 34 4.85 -10.58 -3.15
N ALA A 35 5.30 -11.58 -3.92
CA ALA A 35 5.86 -12.81 -3.35
C ALA A 35 7.13 -12.55 -2.53
N GLY A 36 7.98 -11.61 -2.98
CA GLY A 36 9.16 -11.15 -2.24
C GLY A 36 8.78 -10.44 -0.95
N ILE A 37 7.81 -9.52 -0.99
CA ILE A 37 7.30 -8.83 0.21
C ILE A 37 6.74 -9.84 1.22
N ALA A 38 5.94 -10.82 0.75
CA ALA A 38 5.35 -11.85 1.59
C ALA A 38 6.43 -12.68 2.30
N SER A 39 7.44 -13.11 1.55
CA SER A 39 8.58 -13.85 2.09
C SER A 39 9.39 -13.01 3.09
N GLU A 40 9.65 -11.74 2.79
CA GLU A 40 10.42 -10.84 3.66
C GLU A 40 9.71 -10.58 5.00
N LEU A 41 8.39 -10.43 4.97
CA LEU A 41 7.60 -10.16 6.17
C LEU A 41 7.12 -11.44 6.89
N GLY A 42 7.40 -12.63 6.34
CA GLY A 42 6.90 -13.90 6.87
C GLY A 42 5.36 -14.01 6.85
N LEU A 43 4.72 -13.43 5.83
CA LEU A 43 3.26 -13.39 5.71
C LEU A 43 2.75 -14.33 4.62
N SER A 44 1.54 -14.86 4.82
CA SER A 44 0.80 -15.50 3.73
C SER A 44 0.33 -14.45 2.70
N GLY A 45 0.01 -14.89 1.48
CA GLY A 45 -0.49 -13.97 0.44
C GLY A 45 -1.75 -13.19 0.85
N ALA A 46 -2.68 -13.85 1.55
CA ALA A 46 -3.89 -13.21 2.08
C ALA A 46 -3.59 -12.24 3.23
N ALA A 47 -2.69 -12.60 4.15
CA ALA A 47 -2.27 -11.70 5.23
C ALA A 47 -1.57 -10.45 4.65
N LEU A 48 -0.73 -10.61 3.63
CA LEU A 48 -0.11 -9.49 2.95
C LEU A 48 -1.15 -8.60 2.24
N SER A 49 -2.18 -9.17 1.58
CA SER A 49 -3.30 -8.38 1.03
C SER A 49 -3.92 -7.49 2.08
N GLU A 50 -4.19 -8.02 3.26
CA GLU A 50 -4.79 -7.26 4.35
C GLU A 50 -3.87 -6.14 4.84
N GLN A 51 -2.57 -6.41 5.03
CA GLN A 51 -1.61 -5.41 5.48
C GLN A 51 -1.41 -4.29 4.46
N LEU A 52 -1.30 -4.61 3.17
CA LEU A 52 -1.19 -3.60 2.11
C LEU A 52 -2.47 -2.76 1.98
N ALA A 53 -3.65 -3.40 2.07
CA ALA A 53 -4.91 -2.67 2.07
C ALA A 53 -5.02 -1.72 3.27
N ARG A 54 -4.58 -2.14 4.46
CA ARG A 54 -4.51 -1.30 5.66
C ARG A 54 -3.54 -0.12 5.47
N GLY A 55 -2.34 -0.38 4.93
CA GLY A 55 -1.34 0.65 4.65
C GLY A 55 -1.83 1.69 3.66
N ARG A 56 -2.41 1.27 2.53
CA ARG A 56 -3.00 2.18 1.52
C ARG A 56 -4.20 2.96 2.06
N LYS A 57 -5.03 2.33 2.90
CA LYS A 57 -6.14 3.02 3.59
C LYS A 57 -5.61 4.11 4.52
N ALA A 58 -4.55 3.83 5.29
CA ALA A 58 -3.91 4.82 6.14
C ALA A 58 -3.28 5.96 5.32
N LEU A 59 -2.58 5.64 4.23
CA LEU A 59 -2.03 6.64 3.31
C LEU A 59 -3.10 7.57 2.76
N ARG A 60 -4.21 7.02 2.25
CA ARG A 60 -5.32 7.85 1.75
C ARG A 60 -5.91 8.76 2.83
N ARG A 61 -6.03 8.27 4.07
CA ARG A 61 -6.61 9.03 5.19
C ARG A 61 -5.81 10.27 5.57
N THR A 62 -4.53 10.38 5.18
CA THR A 62 -3.78 11.62 5.35
C THR A 62 -4.27 12.75 4.44
N ARG A 63 -5.01 12.42 3.37
CA ARG A 63 -5.57 13.38 2.40
C ARG A 63 -7.06 13.60 2.61
N VAL A 64 -7.82 12.50 2.69
CA VAL A 64 -9.28 12.57 2.78
C VAL A 64 -9.82 11.56 3.79
N GLU A 65 -10.48 12.06 4.82
CA GLU A 65 -11.26 11.25 5.74
C GLU A 65 -12.65 10.98 5.17
N LEU A 66 -12.95 9.70 4.93
CA LEU A 66 -14.25 9.27 4.44
C LEU A 66 -14.70 8.06 5.25
N ALA A 67 -15.86 8.19 5.88
CA ALA A 67 -16.51 7.08 6.59
C ALA A 67 -16.76 5.94 5.62
N SER A 68 -16.32 4.70 5.90
CA SER A 68 -16.53 3.56 5.02
C SER A 68 -17.63 2.64 5.54
N GLY A 69 -18.57 2.24 4.68
CA GLY A 69 -19.48 1.13 4.97
C GLY A 69 -18.88 -0.19 4.48
N GLY A 70 -19.33 -1.34 4.99
CA GLY A 70 -18.70 -2.65 4.73
C GLY A 70 -18.50 -3.01 3.24
N ARG A 71 -19.44 -2.62 2.35
CA ARG A 71 -19.28 -2.81 0.89
C ARG A 71 -18.12 -1.99 0.31
N CYS A 72 -17.92 -0.77 0.81
CA CYS A 72 -16.81 0.08 0.40
C CYS A 72 -15.48 -0.43 0.96
N GLU A 73 -15.47 -1.01 2.16
CA GLU A 73 -14.25 -1.65 2.69
C GLU A 73 -13.82 -2.83 1.83
N ARG A 74 -14.78 -3.65 1.36
CA ARG A 74 -14.50 -4.70 0.38
C ARG A 74 -13.96 -4.12 -0.94
N ALA A 75 -14.56 -3.04 -1.45
CA ALA A 75 -14.08 -2.37 -2.66
C ALA A 75 -12.67 -1.79 -2.48
N GLU A 76 -12.34 -1.24 -1.31
CA GLU A 76 -11.00 -0.74 -0.98
C GLU A 76 -9.95 -1.86 -0.98
N ARG A 77 -10.29 -3.06 -0.46
CA ARG A 77 -9.39 -4.23 -0.57
C ARG A 77 -9.19 -4.65 -2.03
N ALA A 78 -10.27 -4.73 -2.81
CA ALA A 78 -10.17 -5.06 -4.23
C ALA A 78 -9.37 -4.00 -5.02
N LEU A 79 -9.50 -2.71 -4.70
CA LEU A 79 -8.66 -1.65 -5.27
C LEU A 79 -7.18 -1.87 -4.96
N SER A 80 -6.87 -2.24 -3.72
CA SER A 80 -5.50 -2.57 -3.29
C SER A 80 -4.95 -3.76 -4.09
N ASP A 81 -5.69 -4.85 -4.20
CA ASP A 81 -5.24 -6.03 -4.97
C ASP A 81 -5.10 -5.73 -6.48
N ARG A 82 -5.91 -4.82 -7.03
CA ARG A 82 -5.78 -4.35 -8.42
C ARG A 82 -4.48 -3.61 -8.67
N LEU A 83 -4.07 -2.73 -7.75
CA LEU A 83 -2.81 -1.98 -7.84
C LEU A 83 -1.59 -2.92 -7.84
N ASP A 84 -1.71 -4.08 -7.20
CA ASP A 84 -0.67 -5.11 -7.16
C ASP A 84 -0.76 -6.11 -8.34
N GLY A 85 -1.76 -5.98 -9.22
CA GLY A 85 -1.97 -6.91 -10.33
C GLY A 85 -2.43 -8.32 -9.90
N VAL A 86 -2.98 -8.49 -8.69
CA VAL A 86 -3.41 -9.78 -8.14
C VAL A 86 -4.93 -9.90 -7.98
N LEU A 87 -5.69 -8.98 -8.58
CA LEU A 87 -7.14 -8.98 -8.50
C LEU A 87 -7.76 -10.19 -9.21
N SER A 88 -8.62 -10.91 -8.50
CA SER A 88 -9.38 -12.02 -9.09
C SER A 88 -10.44 -11.52 -10.09
N ASP A 89 -10.84 -12.34 -11.06
CA ASP A 89 -11.91 -11.99 -12.00
C ASP A 89 -13.23 -11.62 -11.31
N LEU A 90 -13.57 -12.37 -10.25
CA LEU A 90 -14.78 -12.14 -9.48
C LEU A 90 -14.74 -10.78 -8.77
N ASP A 91 -13.62 -10.47 -8.12
CA ASP A 91 -13.45 -9.19 -7.43
C ASP A 91 -13.30 -8.03 -8.42
N GLY A 92 -12.74 -8.26 -9.61
CA GLY A 92 -12.73 -7.31 -10.72
C GLY A 92 -14.13 -6.92 -11.18
N ARG A 93 -15.03 -7.90 -11.38
CA ARG A 93 -16.44 -7.63 -11.71
C ARG A 93 -17.16 -6.89 -10.58
N PHE A 94 -16.95 -7.32 -9.34
CA PHE A 94 -17.51 -6.65 -8.16
C PHE A 94 -17.05 -5.19 -8.09
N LEU A 95 -15.75 -4.96 -8.20
CA LEU A 95 -15.15 -3.64 -8.11
C LEU A 95 -15.65 -2.72 -9.23
N GLY A 96 -15.68 -3.20 -10.48
CA GLY A 96 -16.23 -2.45 -11.60
C GLY A 96 -17.71 -2.05 -11.38
N ALA A 97 -18.55 -3.00 -10.97
CA ALA A 97 -19.96 -2.72 -10.67
C ALA A 97 -20.14 -1.78 -9.47
N HIS A 98 -19.20 -1.76 -8.53
CA HIS A 98 -19.22 -0.86 -7.38
C HIS A 98 -18.80 0.56 -7.79
N LEU A 99 -17.69 0.71 -8.52
CA LEU A 99 -17.18 2.00 -9.00
C LEU A 99 -18.15 2.70 -9.96
N ALA A 100 -18.93 1.94 -10.73
CA ALA A 100 -20.00 2.49 -11.56
C ALA A 100 -21.07 3.24 -10.74
N ARG A 101 -21.35 2.80 -9.52
CA ARG A 101 -22.46 3.30 -8.67
C ARG A 101 -22.02 4.17 -7.50
N CYS A 102 -20.80 3.98 -6.99
CA CYS A 102 -20.32 4.65 -5.79
C CYS A 102 -19.31 5.74 -6.14
N SER A 103 -19.76 6.99 -6.21
CA SER A 103 -18.91 8.17 -6.46
C SER A 103 -17.77 8.27 -5.45
N ARG A 104 -18.03 7.96 -4.18
CA ARG A 104 -17.03 7.97 -3.11
C ARG A 104 -15.84 7.04 -3.39
N CYS A 105 -16.10 5.83 -3.87
CA CYS A 105 -15.01 4.89 -4.17
C CYS A 105 -14.23 5.28 -5.43
N ARG A 106 -14.84 6.02 -6.38
CA ARG A 106 -14.10 6.64 -7.49
C ARG A 106 -13.16 7.74 -7.01
N ILE A 107 -13.61 8.57 -6.08
CA ILE A 107 -12.74 9.57 -5.42
C ILE A 107 -11.62 8.85 -4.66
N HIS A 108 -11.93 7.79 -3.91
CA HIS A 108 -10.91 7.00 -3.19
C HIS A 108 -9.84 6.45 -4.14
N GLU A 109 -10.24 5.94 -5.30
CA GLU A 109 -9.34 5.42 -6.31
C GLU A 109 -8.43 6.53 -6.86
N ALA A 110 -8.99 7.69 -7.21
CA ALA A 110 -8.21 8.82 -7.72
C ALA A 110 -7.21 9.35 -6.67
N GLU A 111 -7.66 9.58 -5.44
CA GLU A 111 -6.82 10.07 -4.34
C GLU A 111 -5.71 9.09 -3.97
N LEU A 112 -6.01 7.78 -3.96
CA LEU A 112 -5.01 6.77 -3.68
C LEU A 112 -3.96 6.69 -4.80
N THR A 113 -4.37 6.73 -6.07
CA THR A 113 -3.43 6.74 -7.21
C THR A 113 -2.52 7.95 -7.15
N ALA A 114 -3.09 9.16 -6.97
CA ALA A 114 -2.31 10.38 -6.81
C ALA A 114 -1.35 10.30 -5.61
N ALA A 115 -1.76 9.65 -4.52
CA ALA A 115 -0.89 9.47 -3.35
C ALA A 115 0.30 8.55 -3.60
N LEU A 116 0.09 7.50 -4.37
CA LEU A 116 1.16 6.58 -4.73
C LEU A 116 2.12 7.24 -5.74
N GLU A 117 1.60 7.94 -6.75
CA GLU A 117 2.40 8.67 -7.74
C GLU A 117 3.29 9.75 -7.10
N GLU A 118 2.75 10.52 -6.14
CA GLU A 118 3.55 11.52 -5.41
C GLU A 118 4.68 10.88 -4.58
N LEU A 119 4.42 9.73 -3.96
CA LEU A 119 5.45 8.99 -3.21
C LEU A 119 6.50 8.41 -4.14
N GLU A 120 6.10 7.79 -5.24
CA GLU A 120 7.01 7.27 -6.28
C GLU A 120 7.89 8.38 -6.85
N ALA A 121 7.32 9.55 -7.14
CA ALA A 121 8.08 10.73 -7.56
C ALA A 121 9.06 11.22 -6.48
N ALA A 122 8.65 11.24 -5.22
CA ALA A 122 9.50 11.61 -4.09
C ALA A 122 10.67 10.63 -3.86
N PHE A 123 10.51 9.35 -4.23
CA PHE A 123 11.58 8.35 -4.22
C PHE A 123 12.54 8.50 -5.39
N ALA A 124 12.00 8.77 -6.58
CA ALA A 124 12.79 8.96 -7.80
C ALA A 124 13.61 10.26 -7.77
N ALA A 125 13.13 11.29 -7.07
CA ALA A 125 13.85 12.54 -6.90
C ALA A 125 15.22 12.29 -6.25
N PRO A 126 16.32 12.92 -6.73
CA PRO A 126 17.59 12.87 -6.02
C PRO A 126 17.38 13.36 -4.58
N PRO A 127 18.14 12.86 -3.60
CA PRO A 127 18.06 13.37 -2.25
C PRO A 127 18.19 14.89 -2.31
N ALA A 128 17.19 15.62 -1.82
CA ALA A 128 17.34 17.05 -1.65
C ALA A 128 18.63 17.24 -0.85
N GLU A 129 19.52 18.11 -1.32
CA GLU A 129 20.68 18.53 -0.53
C GLU A 129 20.10 19.09 0.77
N GLN A 130 20.08 18.25 1.80
CA GLN A 130 19.72 18.70 3.13
C GLN A 130 20.75 19.78 3.42
N PRO A 131 20.32 21.05 3.66
CA PRO A 131 21.25 22.12 3.91
C PRO A 131 22.19 21.62 4.99
N ALA A 132 23.50 21.55 4.65
CA ALA A 132 24.51 20.92 5.48
C ALA A 132 24.25 21.39 6.90
N PRO A 133 23.98 20.47 7.86
CA PRO A 133 23.43 20.82 9.16
C PRO A 133 24.27 21.98 9.68
N THR A 134 23.67 23.17 9.75
CA THR A 134 24.39 24.39 10.11
C THR A 134 25.02 24.04 11.43
N ARG A 135 26.35 23.80 11.44
CA ARG A 135 27.03 23.19 12.58
C ARG A 135 26.58 24.00 13.78
N ALA A 136 25.68 23.42 14.57
CA ALA A 136 25.13 24.10 15.71
C ALA A 136 26.37 24.33 16.55
N ARG A 137 26.84 25.59 16.62
CA ARG A 137 27.93 25.92 17.52
C ARG A 137 27.37 25.50 18.86
N LEU A 138 27.90 24.40 19.39
CA LEU A 138 27.58 23.91 20.72
C LEU A 138 27.85 25.11 21.63
N ARG A 139 26.78 25.86 21.95
CA ARG A 139 26.87 26.86 22.99
C ARG A 139 27.00 26.03 24.23
N VAL A 140 28.18 26.12 24.84
CA VAL A 140 28.36 25.71 26.22
C VAL A 140 27.29 26.45 27.01
N VAL A 141 26.22 25.75 27.36
CA VAL A 141 25.22 26.28 28.27
C VAL A 141 25.95 26.40 29.60
N PRO A 142 26.12 27.61 30.16
CA PRO A 142 26.69 27.77 31.48
C PRO A 142 25.91 26.87 32.45
N PRO A 143 26.58 26.21 33.41
CA PRO A 143 25.89 25.39 34.40
C PRO A 143 24.76 26.23 35.01
N ALA A 144 23.54 25.69 34.97
CA ALA A 144 22.39 26.37 35.54
C ALA A 144 22.70 26.73 37.00
N PRO A 145 22.39 27.97 37.44
CA PRO A 145 22.50 28.32 38.84
C PRO A 145 21.74 27.28 39.65
N GLN A 146 22.42 26.64 40.61
CA GLN A 146 21.81 25.69 41.51
C GLN A 146 20.70 26.43 42.26
N LEU A 147 19.46 26.20 41.86
CA LEU A 147 18.31 26.66 42.63
C LEU A 147 18.44 26.00 44.01
N PRO A 148 18.37 26.79 45.10
CA PRO A 148 18.41 26.25 46.45
C PRO A 148 17.33 25.18 46.58
N ALA A 149 17.72 24.03 47.16
CA ALA A 149 16.86 22.89 47.36
C ALA A 149 15.52 23.34 47.96
N ALA A 150 14.43 23.11 47.21
CA ALA A 150 13.10 23.34 47.73
C ALA A 150 12.93 22.47 48.99
N PRO A 151 12.41 23.01 50.10
CA PRO A 151 12.17 22.24 51.31
C PRO A 151 11.22 21.08 50.98
N GLU A 152 11.57 19.89 51.51
CA GLU A 152 10.75 18.69 51.38
C GLU A 152 9.29 18.99 51.80
N PRO A 153 8.29 18.72 50.95
CA PRO A 153 6.91 18.80 51.37
C PRO A 153 6.67 17.75 52.45
N ALA A 154 6.38 18.24 53.66
CA ALA A 154 5.96 17.42 54.78
C ALA A 154 4.82 16.49 54.34
N ALA A 155 5.01 15.19 54.63
CA ALA A 155 4.02 14.14 54.42
C ALA A 155 2.70 14.51 55.10
N LEU A 156 1.71 14.89 54.28
CA LEU A 156 0.35 15.17 54.73
C LEU A 156 -0.57 14.08 54.21
N GLY A 157 -0.97 13.21 55.15
CA GLY A 157 -2.36 12.76 55.26
C GLY A 157 -2.79 11.65 54.32
N ALA A 158 -2.70 10.42 54.82
CA ALA A 158 -3.62 9.37 54.45
C ALA A 158 -5.07 9.84 54.72
N HIS A 159 -5.85 9.99 53.66
CA HIS A 159 -7.31 9.98 53.75
C HIS A 159 -7.85 8.76 53.01
N ALA A 160 -8.24 7.78 53.81
CA ALA A 160 -9.20 6.76 53.43
C ALA A 160 -10.47 7.46 52.92
N ALA A 161 -10.86 7.12 51.70
CA ALA A 161 -12.21 7.34 51.18
C ALA A 161 -12.81 5.97 50.87
N GLU A 162 -13.30 5.32 51.93
CA GLU A 162 -14.44 4.43 51.82
C GLU A 162 -15.65 5.29 51.47
N GLY A 163 -16.39 4.94 50.42
CA GLY A 163 -17.58 5.71 50.07
C GLY A 163 -18.21 5.38 48.73
N GLY A 164 -18.95 4.26 48.69
CA GLY A 164 -20.31 4.20 48.16
C GLY A 164 -20.58 4.70 46.74
N GLY A 165 -20.90 3.76 45.85
CA GLY A 165 -21.59 4.10 44.61
C GLY A 165 -21.50 3.05 43.52
N SER A 166 -21.74 1.77 43.82
CA SER A 166 -22.10 0.81 42.78
C SER A 166 -23.50 1.16 42.27
N ALA A 167 -23.56 2.16 41.39
CA ALA A 167 -24.69 2.31 40.49
C ALA A 167 -24.56 1.17 39.48
N ALA A 168 -25.41 0.15 39.64
CA ALA A 168 -25.60 -0.87 38.65
C ALA A 168 -25.83 -0.18 37.29
N PRO A 169 -25.06 -0.53 36.24
CA PRO A 169 -25.36 -0.06 34.91
C PRO A 169 -26.81 -0.42 34.57
N PRO A 170 -27.61 0.46 33.94
CA PRO A 170 -28.92 0.08 33.45
C PRO A 170 -28.74 -1.17 32.59
N GLU A 171 -29.46 -2.23 32.96
CA GLU A 171 -29.53 -3.48 32.21
C GLU A 171 -29.87 -3.08 30.76
N PRO A 172 -28.95 -3.26 29.80
CA PRO A 172 -29.24 -2.92 28.43
C PRO A 172 -30.44 -3.76 28.01
N ASP A 173 -31.48 -3.09 27.52
CA ASP A 173 -32.68 -3.70 26.93
C ASP A 173 -32.26 -4.98 26.20
N ARG A 174 -32.66 -6.12 26.77
CA ARG A 174 -32.45 -7.41 26.12
C ARG A 174 -33.03 -7.25 24.72
N PRO A 175 -32.22 -7.35 23.66
CA PRO A 175 -32.76 -7.34 22.32
C PRO A 175 -33.79 -8.47 22.30
N THR A 176 -35.03 -8.11 21.97
CA THR A 176 -36.07 -9.06 21.60
C THR A 176 -35.37 -10.07 20.70
N VAL A 177 -35.32 -11.33 21.16
CA VAL A 177 -34.84 -12.45 20.37
C VAL A 177 -35.79 -12.49 19.18
N VAL A 178 -35.40 -11.78 18.11
CA VAL A 178 -35.91 -12.02 16.78
C VAL A 178 -35.45 -13.43 16.52
N GLU A 179 -36.39 -14.35 16.62
CA GLU A 179 -36.26 -15.76 16.26
C GLU A 179 -35.48 -15.79 14.93
N GLU A 180 -34.19 -16.10 15.03
CA GLU A 180 -33.32 -16.20 13.87
C GLU A 180 -33.96 -17.30 13.03
N PRO A 181 -34.44 -16.99 11.81
CA PRO A 181 -35.08 -18.00 10.99
C PRO A 181 -34.10 -19.15 10.88
N GLU A 182 -34.54 -20.35 11.28
CA GLU A 182 -33.73 -21.55 11.27
C GLU A 182 -32.92 -21.54 9.97
N PRO A 183 -31.58 -21.66 10.04
CA PRO A 183 -30.78 -21.65 8.84
C PRO A 183 -31.33 -22.74 7.95
N VAL A 184 -31.98 -22.34 6.85
CA VAL A 184 -32.35 -23.24 5.79
C VAL A 184 -31.02 -23.83 5.37
N VAL A 185 -30.76 -25.05 5.84
CA VAL A 185 -29.61 -25.84 5.46
C VAL A 185 -29.78 -25.99 3.97
N ALA A 186 -29.13 -25.08 3.24
CA ALA A 186 -29.02 -25.16 1.80
C ALA A 186 -28.26 -26.45 1.57
N GLU A 187 -29.02 -27.50 1.29
CA GLU A 187 -28.51 -28.81 0.97
C GLU A 187 -27.41 -28.60 -0.07
N ILE A 188 -26.17 -28.81 0.38
CA ILE A 188 -24.98 -28.57 -0.42
C ILE A 188 -25.07 -29.59 -1.55
N GLN A 189 -25.65 -29.18 -2.68
CA GLN A 189 -25.71 -30.03 -3.86
C GLN A 189 -24.27 -30.39 -4.21
N PRO A 190 -23.92 -31.68 -4.22
CA PRO A 190 -22.59 -32.10 -4.60
C PRO A 190 -22.30 -31.57 -6.00
N PRO A 191 -21.07 -31.08 -6.25
CA PRO A 191 -20.70 -30.51 -7.54
C PRO A 191 -21.02 -31.52 -8.64
N THR A 192 -21.90 -31.12 -9.56
CA THR A 192 -22.33 -32.00 -10.64
C THR A 192 -21.13 -32.35 -11.54
N PRO A 193 -20.99 -33.63 -11.96
CA PRO A 193 -19.83 -34.12 -12.72
C PRO A 193 -19.65 -33.48 -14.11
N ALA A 194 -20.57 -32.61 -14.54
CA ALA A 194 -20.51 -31.90 -15.81
C ALA A 194 -19.37 -30.87 -15.90
N SER A 195 -18.82 -30.40 -14.77
CA SER A 195 -17.75 -29.38 -14.74
C SER A 195 -16.38 -29.93 -15.18
N HIS A 196 -16.09 -31.20 -14.90
CA HIS A 196 -14.77 -31.79 -15.16
C HIS A 196 -14.46 -31.96 -16.66
N LYS A 197 -15.49 -32.01 -17.51
CA LYS A 197 -15.32 -32.18 -18.96
C LYS A 197 -14.84 -30.90 -19.65
N ARG A 198 -15.11 -29.72 -19.08
CA ARG A 198 -14.67 -28.42 -19.65
C ARG A 198 -13.20 -28.14 -19.38
N ILE A 199 -12.67 -28.57 -18.24
CA ILE A 199 -11.27 -28.31 -17.85
C ILE A 199 -10.29 -29.12 -18.73
N ARG A 200 -10.66 -30.35 -19.15
CA ARG A 200 -9.80 -31.17 -20.01
C ARG A 200 -9.72 -30.68 -21.47
N ALA A 201 -10.67 -29.88 -21.93
CA ALA A 201 -10.66 -29.35 -23.30
C ALA A 201 -9.81 -28.06 -23.45
N ALA A 202 -9.50 -27.35 -22.36
CA ALA A 202 -8.78 -26.07 -22.41
C ALA A 202 -7.24 -26.22 -22.39
N LEU A 203 -6.71 -27.33 -21.86
CA LEU A 203 -5.28 -27.58 -21.76
C LEU A 203 -4.53 -27.60 -23.12
N PRO A 204 -5.03 -28.26 -24.20
CA PRO A 204 -4.30 -28.28 -25.47
C PRO A 204 -4.24 -26.89 -26.13
N ILE A 205 -5.25 -26.04 -25.93
CA ILE A 205 -5.29 -24.68 -26.49
C ILE A 205 -4.22 -23.81 -25.82
N ALA A 206 -4.10 -23.87 -24.49
CA ALA A 206 -3.10 -23.11 -23.75
C ALA A 206 -1.66 -23.51 -24.14
N VAL A 207 -1.40 -24.81 -24.33
CA VAL A 207 -0.07 -25.30 -24.78
C VAL A 207 0.24 -24.82 -26.20
N ALA A 208 -0.73 -24.87 -27.12
CA ALA A 208 -0.53 -24.40 -28.50
C ALA A 208 -0.20 -22.89 -28.57
N VAL A 209 -0.86 -22.07 -27.74
CA VAL A 209 -0.59 -20.62 -27.67
C VAL A 209 0.83 -20.35 -27.16
N LEU A 210 1.28 -21.05 -26.11
CA LEU A 210 2.63 -20.88 -25.57
C LEU A 210 3.72 -21.28 -26.59
N ILE A 211 3.50 -22.36 -27.34
CA ILE A 211 4.41 -22.77 -28.42
C ILE A 211 4.46 -21.70 -29.52
N ALA A 212 3.30 -21.16 -29.93
CA ALA A 212 3.26 -20.10 -30.94
C ALA A 212 4.01 -18.83 -30.49
N ILE A 213 3.85 -18.40 -29.24
CA ILE A 213 4.58 -17.25 -28.68
C ILE A 213 6.09 -17.52 -28.66
N GLY A 214 6.52 -18.71 -28.23
CA GLY A 214 7.93 -19.10 -28.21
C GLY A 214 8.55 -19.09 -29.61
N LEU A 215 7.83 -19.58 -30.63
CA LEU A 215 8.28 -19.56 -32.01
C LEU A 215 8.38 -18.14 -32.58
N ILE A 216 7.43 -17.25 -32.25
CA ILE A 216 7.48 -15.83 -32.66
C ILE A 216 8.69 -15.14 -32.02
N ALA A 217 8.93 -15.34 -30.72
CA ALA A 217 10.08 -14.75 -30.03
C ALA A 217 11.41 -15.26 -30.61
N ALA A 218 11.51 -16.56 -30.90
CA ALA A 218 12.68 -17.15 -31.55
C ALA A 218 12.89 -16.57 -32.96
N ALA A 219 11.83 -16.41 -33.75
CA ALA A 219 11.91 -15.78 -35.06
C ALA A 219 12.36 -14.32 -34.97
N ILE A 220 11.85 -13.54 -34.02
CA ILE A 220 12.31 -12.16 -33.78
C ILE A 220 13.80 -12.15 -33.38
N ALA A 221 14.26 -13.10 -32.57
CA ALA A 221 15.68 -13.18 -32.21
C ALA A 221 16.58 -13.57 -33.39
N LEU A 222 16.12 -14.50 -34.25
CA LEU A 222 16.87 -14.96 -35.42
C LEU A 222 16.89 -13.93 -36.56
N PHE A 223 15.79 -13.21 -36.78
CA PHE A 223 15.64 -12.28 -37.92
C PHE A 223 15.77 -10.80 -37.53
N GLY A 224 15.53 -10.44 -36.27
CA GLY A 224 15.53 -9.05 -35.79
C GLY A 224 16.87 -8.55 -35.24
N TYR A 225 17.88 -9.42 -35.10
CA TYR A 225 19.23 -9.01 -34.66
C TYR A 225 20.19 -8.65 -35.80
N GLY A 226 19.74 -8.66 -37.06
CA GLY A 226 20.50 -8.18 -38.20
C GLY A 226 19.93 -6.86 -38.72
N ASN A 227 20.76 -5.82 -38.77
CA ASN A 227 20.47 -4.45 -39.25
C ASN A 227 19.55 -3.59 -38.38
N ASP A 228 20.11 -2.95 -37.37
CA ASP A 228 20.18 -1.48 -37.32
C ASP A 228 20.94 -1.02 -36.07
N THR A 229 22.25 -1.26 -36.05
CA THR A 229 23.16 -0.30 -35.42
C THR A 229 23.29 0.90 -36.36
N ALA A 230 22.18 1.56 -36.67
CA ALA A 230 22.21 2.95 -37.08
C ALA A 230 22.75 3.72 -35.87
N ARG A 231 24.08 3.74 -35.74
CA ARG A 231 24.76 4.66 -34.85
C ARG A 231 24.18 6.01 -35.18
N ALA A 232 23.48 6.57 -34.20
CA ALA A 232 22.96 7.90 -34.36
C ALA A 232 24.11 8.83 -34.79
N PRO A 233 23.88 9.71 -35.78
CA PRO A 233 24.95 10.40 -36.51
C PRO A 233 25.87 11.23 -35.60
N TRP A 234 25.40 11.58 -34.41
CA TRP A 234 26.15 12.29 -33.36
C TRP A 234 27.21 11.44 -32.64
N ASN A 235 27.29 10.12 -32.88
CA ASN A 235 28.26 9.23 -32.25
C ASN A 235 29.49 8.94 -33.14
N THR A 236 29.74 9.79 -34.12
CA THR A 236 30.96 9.76 -34.93
C THR A 236 32.04 10.65 -34.28
N PRO A 237 33.33 10.30 -34.35
CA PRO A 237 34.41 11.08 -33.72
C PRO A 237 34.55 12.52 -34.26
N ASN A 238 33.84 12.86 -35.34
CA ASN A 238 33.79 14.19 -35.94
C ASN A 238 32.40 14.86 -35.84
N ALA A 239 31.51 14.36 -34.99
CA ALA A 239 30.20 14.98 -34.82
C ALA A 239 30.34 16.41 -34.23
N PRO A 240 29.66 17.42 -34.80
CA PRO A 240 29.70 18.78 -34.29
C PRO A 240 29.09 18.85 -32.88
N ILE A 241 29.77 19.53 -31.96
CA ILE A 241 29.30 19.77 -30.60
C ILE A 241 28.10 20.72 -30.69
N VAL A 242 26.90 20.19 -30.48
CA VAL A 242 25.67 21.00 -30.41
C VAL A 242 25.50 21.51 -28.98
N HIS A 243 25.70 22.80 -28.77
CA HIS A 243 25.36 23.44 -27.50
C HIS A 243 23.85 23.69 -27.43
N PRO A 244 23.16 23.31 -26.33
CA PRO A 244 21.75 23.62 -26.16
C PRO A 244 21.55 25.13 -26.15
N ALA A 245 20.51 25.61 -26.84
CA ALA A 245 20.17 27.02 -26.87
C ALA A 245 19.88 27.53 -25.44
N PRO A 246 20.32 28.75 -25.08
CA PRO A 246 20.03 29.32 -23.77
C PRO A 246 18.50 29.44 -23.60
N ILE A 247 18.00 28.83 -22.53
CA ILE A 247 16.60 28.96 -22.12
C ILE A 247 16.40 30.44 -21.76
N SER A 248 15.69 31.16 -22.61
CA SER A 248 15.29 32.54 -22.33
C SER A 248 14.19 32.48 -21.27
N GLY A 249 14.53 32.86 -20.05
CA GLY A 249 13.58 32.96 -18.95
C GLY A 249 12.56 34.08 -19.23
N GLN A 250 11.28 33.74 -19.09
CA GLN A 250 10.19 34.68 -18.83
C GLN A 250 9.70 34.48 -17.41
#